data_AF-A0A3P7E2V8-F1
#
_entry.id   AF-A0A3P7E2V8-F1
#
_cell.length_a   1.000
_cell.length_b   1.000
_cell.length_c   1.000
_cell.angle_alpha   90.00
_cell.angle_beta   90.00
_cell.angle_gamma   90.00
#
_symmetry.space_group_name_H-M   'P 1'
#
loop_
_entity.id
_entity.type
_entity.pdbx_description
1 polymer ?
#
loop_
_entity_poly.entity_id
_entity_poly.type
_entity_poly.pdbx_seq_one_letter_code
_entity_poly.pdbx_strand_id
1 'polypeptide(L)'
;MASLMPIGEAITVWQLYSRCSSAFVQIFLKHANAKGQQFNHCLTDLLMHADNEGHIRIENALTGKFICFNKRQRLAIRSDGMDDKCLFREQLTSSGYTMFQSAWKQNLFLGFNRKGKFQDPSQINTKRRCFLFIKLLREVKSTRLTSCSKSEKDDQTELDLESKRQRYLYDVVRESLLNRIRATA
;
A
#
# COMPACT_ATOMS: atom_id res chain seq x y z
N MET A 1 -26.04 4.31 -10.24
CA MET A 1 -26.02 5.65 -9.61
C MET A 1 -24.56 6.03 -9.46
N ALA A 2 -24.05 6.96 -10.27
CA ALA A 2 -22.69 7.45 -10.11
C ALA A 2 -22.66 8.37 -8.88
N SER A 3 -22.00 7.93 -7.81
CA SER A 3 -21.77 8.76 -6.63
C SER A 3 -20.81 9.88 -7.03
N LEU A 4 -21.33 11.09 -7.21
CA LEU A 4 -20.54 12.29 -7.39
C LEU A 4 -19.95 12.65 -6.02
N MET A 5 -18.71 12.24 -5.75
CA MET A 5 -18.02 12.70 -4.55
C MET A 5 -17.86 14.22 -4.61
N PRO A 6 -18.29 14.98 -3.58
CA PRO A 6 -18.22 16.42 -3.58
C PRO A 6 -16.77 16.89 -3.67
N ILE A 7 -16.53 17.90 -4.50
CA ILE A 7 -15.23 18.51 -4.78
C ILE A 7 -14.77 19.23 -3.50
N GLY A 8 -14.10 18.51 -2.61
CA GLY A 8 -13.64 19.03 -1.31
C GLY A 8 -13.53 17.99 -0.19
N GLU A 9 -14.12 16.82 -0.36
CA GLU A 9 -14.06 15.76 0.65
C GLU A 9 -12.69 15.05 0.64
N ALA A 10 -12.16 14.79 1.84
CA ALA A 10 -10.98 13.96 2.03
C ALA A 10 -11.39 12.49 1.93
N ILE A 11 -10.60 11.71 1.20
CA ILE A 11 -10.80 10.28 1.01
C ILE A 11 -9.62 9.56 1.66
N THR A 12 -9.97 8.58 2.49
CA THR A 12 -9.02 7.65 3.08
C THR A 12 -8.53 6.66 2.04
N VAL A 13 -7.23 6.70 1.74
CA VAL A 13 -6.55 5.73 0.87
C VAL A 13 -5.52 4.93 1.65
N TRP A 14 -5.24 3.73 1.16
CA TRP A 14 -4.27 2.81 1.73
C TRP A 14 -3.13 2.57 0.74
N GLN A 15 -1.92 2.42 1.26
CA GLN A 15 -0.80 1.84 0.52
C GLN A 15 -0.39 0.53 1.19
N LEU A 16 -0.06 -0.48 0.38
CA LEU A 16 0.40 -1.78 0.86
C LEU A 16 1.90 -1.91 0.67
N TYR A 17 2.67 -1.92 1.75
CA TYR A 17 4.10 -2.17 1.71
C TYR A 17 4.39 -3.68 1.83
N SER A 18 5.04 -4.28 0.82
CA SER A 18 5.40 -5.70 0.86
C SER A 18 6.69 -5.94 1.63
N ARG A 19 6.63 -6.81 2.65
CA ARG A 19 7.78 -7.15 3.48
C ARG A 19 8.89 -7.91 2.73
N CYS A 20 8.58 -8.59 1.62
CA CYS A 20 9.60 -9.31 0.83
C CYS A 20 10.36 -8.42 -0.14
N SER A 21 9.65 -7.58 -0.90
CA SER A 21 10.27 -6.73 -1.92
C SER A 21 10.77 -5.40 -1.37
N SER A 22 10.38 -5.04 -0.15
CA SER A 22 10.68 -3.75 0.47
C SER A 22 10.17 -2.57 -0.35
N ALA A 23 9.02 -2.74 -1.00
CA ALA A 23 8.40 -1.74 -1.88
C ALA A 23 6.88 -1.83 -1.84
N PHE A 24 6.21 -0.84 -2.42
CA PHE A 24 4.75 -0.72 -2.37
C PHE A 24 4.09 -1.53 -3.47
N VAL A 25 2.93 -2.10 -3.17
CA VAL A 25 2.03 -2.65 -4.19
C VAL A 25 1.59 -1.52 -5.10
N GLN A 26 1.69 -1.74 -6.40
CA GLN A 26 1.22 -0.82 -7.41
C GLN A 26 0.43 -1.55 -8.47
N ILE A 27 -0.58 -0.87 -9.04
CA ILE A 27 -1.31 -1.30 -10.22
C ILE A 27 -0.91 -0.41 -11.39
N PHE A 28 -0.35 -1.01 -12.43
CA PHE A 28 -0.01 -0.32 -13.67
C PHE A 28 -0.61 -1.07 -14.86
N LEU A 29 -1.45 -0.37 -15.64
CA LEU A 29 -2.18 -0.92 -16.78
C LEU A 29 -3.02 -2.16 -16.42
N LYS A 30 -2.52 -3.36 -16.73
CA LYS A 30 -3.19 -4.66 -16.48
C LYS A 30 -2.39 -5.54 -15.52
N HIS A 31 -1.45 -4.97 -14.79
CA HIS A 31 -0.53 -5.71 -13.93
C HIS A 31 -0.48 -5.09 -12.53
N ALA A 32 -0.38 -5.96 -11.52
CA ALA A 32 0.04 -5.58 -10.18
C ALA A 32 1.40 -6.18 -9.86
N ASN A 33 2.22 -5.40 -9.15
CA ASN A 33 3.52 -5.81 -8.65
C ASN A 33 3.82 -5.04 -7.36
N ALA A 34 4.81 -5.47 -6.58
CA ALA A 34 5.28 -4.74 -5.39
C ALA A 34 6.64 -4.09 -5.65
N LYS A 35 6.67 -3.15 -6.58
CA LYS A 35 7.84 -2.33 -6.94
C LYS A 35 7.55 -0.83 -6.88
N GLY A 36 6.38 -0.45 -6.38
CA GLY A 36 5.96 0.94 -6.26
C GLY A 36 6.84 1.71 -5.31
N GLN A 37 7.04 2.98 -5.63
CA GLN A 37 7.65 3.96 -4.74
C GLN A 37 6.57 4.59 -3.88
N GLN A 38 6.92 4.99 -2.65
CA GLN A 38 5.97 5.57 -1.70
C GLN A 38 5.22 6.79 -2.27
N PHE A 39 5.90 7.63 -3.06
CA PHE A 39 5.35 8.88 -3.59
C PHE A 39 4.65 8.72 -4.94
N ASN A 40 4.68 7.52 -5.52
CA ASN A 40 3.97 7.24 -6.76
C ASN A 40 2.50 6.89 -6.45
N HIS A 41 1.79 7.87 -5.89
CA HIS A 41 0.44 7.71 -5.35
C HIS A 41 -0.56 7.23 -6.41
N CYS A 42 -0.38 7.68 -7.65
CA CYS A 42 -1.19 7.24 -8.79
C CYS A 42 -1.28 5.73 -8.96
N LEU A 43 -0.16 5.05 -8.78
CA LEU A 43 -0.07 3.61 -8.98
C LEU A 43 -0.24 2.84 -7.66
N THR A 44 0.06 3.46 -6.51
CA THR A 44 0.16 2.79 -5.21
C THR A 44 -1.00 3.02 -4.25
N ASP A 45 -1.81 4.05 -4.48
CA ASP A 45 -2.98 4.32 -3.64
C ASP A 45 -4.11 3.34 -3.96
N LEU A 46 -4.66 2.76 -2.89
CA LEU A 46 -5.66 1.72 -2.93
C LEU A 46 -6.86 2.10 -2.05
N LEU A 47 -8.07 1.88 -2.56
CA LEU A 47 -9.30 1.89 -1.79
C LEU A 47 -9.60 0.45 -1.34
N MET A 48 -9.97 0.31 -0.07
CA MET A 48 -10.29 -0.97 0.56
C MET A 48 -11.78 -1.01 0.86
N HIS A 49 -12.55 -1.68 0.00
CA HIS A 49 -14.00 -1.77 0.18
C HIS A 49 -14.34 -3.06 0.91
N ALA A 50 -14.80 -2.95 2.15
CA ALA A 50 -15.30 -4.08 2.91
C ALA A 50 -16.76 -4.39 2.53
N ASP A 51 -17.11 -5.67 2.43
CA ASP A 51 -18.51 -6.11 2.38
C ASP A 51 -19.05 -6.41 3.79
N ASN A 52 -20.32 -6.84 3.85
CA ASN A 52 -21.02 -7.15 5.10
C ASN A 52 -20.40 -8.35 5.84
N GLU A 53 -19.65 -9.23 5.17
CA GLU A 53 -18.95 -10.37 5.78
C GLU A 53 -17.53 -9.99 6.25
N GLY A 54 -17.11 -8.74 6.05
CA GLY A 54 -15.76 -8.27 6.35
C GLY A 54 -14.72 -8.72 5.32
N HIS A 55 -15.11 -9.22 4.15
CA HIS A 55 -14.17 -9.45 3.06
C HIS A 55 -13.93 -8.13 2.35
N ILE A 56 -12.70 -7.93 1.88
CA ILE A 56 -12.27 -6.69 1.28
C ILE A 56 -12.01 -6.86 -0.22
N ARG A 57 -12.33 -5.82 -0.98
CA ARG A 57 -11.87 -5.60 -2.35
C ARG A 57 -10.76 -4.58 -2.33
N ILE A 58 -9.71 -4.83 -3.11
CA ILE A 58 -8.55 -3.93 -3.22
C ILE A 58 -8.60 -3.25 -4.59
N GLU A 59 -8.98 -1.98 -4.61
CA GLU A 59 -9.15 -1.16 -5.81
C GLU A 59 -8.02 -0.13 -5.91
N ASN A 60 -7.44 0.10 -7.09
CA ASN A 60 -6.57 1.26 -7.28
C ASN A 60 -7.40 2.53 -7.41
N ALA A 61 -7.10 3.49 -6.54
CA ALA A 61 -7.90 4.70 -6.33
C ALA A 61 -8.06 5.56 -7.60
N LEU A 62 -7.06 5.54 -8.49
CA LEU A 62 -7.07 6.30 -9.74
C LEU A 62 -7.81 5.56 -10.87
N THR A 63 -7.47 4.29 -11.09
CA THR A 63 -7.91 3.56 -12.29
C THR A 63 -9.23 2.80 -12.09
N GLY A 64 -9.70 2.68 -10.85
CA GLY A 64 -10.88 1.88 -10.50
C GLY A 64 -10.70 0.38 -10.72
N LYS A 65 -9.45 -0.09 -10.89
CA LYS A 65 -9.15 -1.49 -11.18
C LYS A 65 -8.90 -2.27 -9.90
N PHE A 66 -9.42 -3.48 -9.86
CA PHE A 66 -9.35 -4.37 -8.72
C PHE A 66 -8.22 -5.39 -8.86
N ILE A 67 -7.55 -5.67 -7.74
CA ILE A 67 -6.69 -6.85 -7.60
C ILE A 67 -7.59 -8.06 -7.41
N CYS A 68 -7.41 -9.08 -8.24
CA CYS A 68 -8.16 -10.33 -8.15
C CYS A 68 -7.25 -11.53 -8.40
N PHE A 69 -7.72 -12.71 -8.08
CA PHE A 69 -7.22 -13.96 -8.64
C PHE A 69 -7.93 -14.31 -9.96
N ASN A 70 -7.29 -15.10 -10.79
CA ASN A 70 -7.92 -15.76 -11.93
C ASN A 70 -8.20 -17.24 -11.61
N LYS A 71 -8.87 -17.95 -12.53
CA LYS A 71 -9.17 -19.39 -12.39
C LYS A 71 -7.91 -20.25 -12.19
N ARG A 72 -6.75 -19.79 -12.66
CA ARG A 72 -5.43 -20.43 -12.49
C ARG A 72 -4.72 -20.03 -11.18
N GLN A 73 -5.42 -19.35 -10.25
CA GLN A 73 -4.89 -18.87 -8.97
C GLN A 73 -3.71 -17.90 -9.11
N ARG A 74 -3.63 -17.21 -10.24
CA ARG A 74 -2.63 -16.17 -10.49
C ARG A 74 -3.26 -14.79 -10.33
N LEU A 75 -2.43 -13.81 -10.00
CA LEU A 75 -2.82 -12.41 -9.93
C LEU A 75 -3.37 -11.92 -11.27
N ALA A 76 -4.50 -11.21 -11.22
CA ALA A 76 -5.15 -10.59 -12.35
C ALA A 76 -5.67 -9.20 -11.93
N ILE A 77 -5.66 -8.26 -12.86
CA ILE A 77 -6.26 -6.95 -12.68
C ILE A 77 -7.53 -6.86 -13.50
N ARG A 78 -8.64 -6.48 -12.86
CA ARG A 78 -9.97 -6.43 -13.49
C ARG A 78 -10.63 -5.07 -13.31
N SER A 79 -11.45 -4.68 -14.27
CA SER A 79 -12.29 -3.48 -14.17
C SER A 79 -13.57 -3.73 -13.37
N ASP A 80 -13.98 -4.99 -13.22
CA ASP A 80 -15.10 -5.41 -12.41
C ASP A 80 -14.58 -6.18 -11.18
N GLY A 81 -14.92 -5.68 -9.99
CA GLY A 81 -14.56 -6.24 -8.70
C GLY A 81 -15.64 -7.13 -8.08
N MET A 82 -16.76 -7.39 -8.75
CA MET A 82 -17.90 -8.11 -8.16
C MET A 82 -17.70 -9.62 -8.05
N ASP A 83 -16.79 -10.22 -8.84
CA ASP A 83 -16.45 -11.65 -8.76
C ASP A 83 -15.77 -11.99 -7.42
N ASP A 84 -16.16 -13.09 -6.76
CA ASP A 84 -15.57 -13.59 -5.51
C ASP A 84 -14.03 -13.74 -5.55
N LYS A 85 -13.46 -13.90 -6.76
CA LYS A 85 -12.00 -13.94 -6.94
C LYS A 85 -11.31 -12.60 -6.65
N CYS A 86 -12.06 -11.52 -6.51
CA CYS A 86 -11.58 -10.19 -6.13
C CYS A 86 -11.74 -9.92 -4.63
N LEU A 87 -12.33 -10.86 -3.88
CA LEU A 87 -12.53 -10.76 -2.43
C LEU A 87 -11.36 -11.39 -1.66
N PHE A 88 -10.93 -10.69 -0.62
CA PHE A 88 -9.91 -11.14 0.31
C PHE A 88 -10.38 -11.09 1.75
N ARG A 89 -9.95 -12.04 2.58
CA ARG A 89 -10.02 -11.97 4.03
C ARG A 89 -8.70 -11.40 4.54
N GLU A 90 -8.79 -10.30 5.29
CA GLU A 90 -7.65 -9.73 5.98
C GLU A 90 -7.33 -10.55 7.24
N GLN A 91 -6.07 -10.90 7.44
CA GLN A 91 -5.58 -11.63 8.61
C GLN A 91 -4.38 -10.88 9.22
N LEU A 92 -4.42 -10.64 10.52
CA LEU A 92 -3.29 -10.08 11.26
C LEU A 92 -2.42 -11.20 11.84
N THR A 93 -1.11 -11.11 11.64
CA THR A 93 -0.16 -12.01 12.30
C THR A 93 0.09 -11.56 13.73
N SER A 94 0.57 -12.47 14.58
CA SER A 94 1.01 -12.13 15.95
C SER A 94 2.12 -11.08 16.00
N SER A 95 2.85 -10.89 14.91
CA SER A 95 3.89 -9.87 14.73
C SER A 95 3.38 -8.55 14.12
N GLY A 96 2.07 -8.37 13.97
CA GLY A 96 1.45 -7.13 13.49
C GLY A 96 1.49 -6.92 11.97
N TYR A 97 1.87 -7.93 11.19
CA TYR A 97 1.77 -7.85 9.73
C TYR A 97 0.39 -8.26 9.25
N THR A 98 -0.03 -7.70 8.13
CA THR A 98 -1.26 -8.08 7.43
C THR A 98 -0.97 -9.16 6.38
N MET A 99 -1.86 -10.15 6.29
CA MET A 99 -1.93 -11.14 5.21
C MET A 99 -3.30 -11.04 4.54
N PHE A 100 -3.36 -11.21 3.22
CA PHE A 100 -4.62 -11.21 2.47
C PHE A 100 -4.87 -12.58 1.87
N GLN A 101 -5.81 -13.33 2.45
CA GLN A 101 -6.24 -14.62 1.94
C GLN A 101 -7.38 -14.43 0.94
N SER A 102 -7.46 -15.20 -0.14
CA SER A 102 -8.64 -15.22 -1.02
C SER A 102 -9.88 -15.67 -0.24
N ALA A 103 -11.00 -14.96 -0.41
CA ALA A 103 -12.29 -15.41 0.10
C ALA A 103 -12.87 -16.57 -0.73
N TRP A 104 -12.60 -16.58 -2.04
CA TRP A 104 -13.04 -17.63 -2.98
C TRP A 104 -12.33 -18.98 -2.79
N LYS A 105 -11.04 -18.98 -2.47
CA LYS A 105 -10.24 -20.22 -2.34
C LYS A 105 -9.40 -20.23 -1.06
N GLN A 106 -9.57 -21.29 -0.26
CA GLN A 106 -8.78 -21.50 0.95
C GLN A 106 -7.28 -21.65 0.65
N ASN A 107 -6.44 -21.19 1.58
CA ASN A 107 -4.97 -21.26 1.51
C ASN A 107 -4.33 -20.57 0.30
N LEU A 108 -5.07 -19.72 -0.42
CA LEU A 108 -4.57 -18.88 -1.50
C LEU A 108 -4.33 -17.48 -0.95
N PHE A 109 -3.07 -17.03 -0.91
CA PHE A 109 -2.71 -15.72 -0.36
C PHE A 109 -2.12 -14.79 -1.41
N LEU A 110 -2.40 -13.50 -1.28
CA LEU A 110 -1.72 -12.46 -2.04
C LEU A 110 -0.27 -12.36 -1.53
N GLY A 111 0.69 -12.34 -2.44
CA GLY A 111 2.10 -12.23 -2.08
C GLY A 111 2.96 -11.75 -3.24
N PHE A 112 4.11 -11.19 -2.90
CA PHE A 112 5.12 -10.75 -3.85
C PHE A 112 6.51 -11.21 -3.39
N ASN A 113 7.29 -11.72 -4.34
CA ASN A 113 8.65 -12.15 -4.07
C ASN A 113 9.60 -10.96 -3.89
N ARG A 114 10.88 -11.23 -3.56
CA ARG A 114 11.90 -10.18 -3.39
C ARG A 114 12.08 -9.26 -4.60
N LYS A 115 11.76 -9.73 -5.82
CA LYS A 115 11.82 -8.93 -7.07
C LYS A 115 10.52 -8.14 -7.32
N GLY A 116 9.58 -8.13 -6.38
CA GLY A 116 8.28 -7.48 -6.49
C GLY A 116 7.30 -8.17 -7.45
N LYS A 117 7.60 -9.37 -7.96
CA LYS A 117 6.67 -10.13 -8.83
C LYS A 117 5.74 -10.98 -7.98
N PHE A 118 4.54 -11.28 -8.49
CA PHE A 118 3.59 -12.17 -7.83
C PHE A 118 4.28 -13.46 -7.36
N GLN A 119 4.08 -13.79 -6.09
CA GLN A 119 4.66 -14.96 -5.44
C GLN A 119 3.77 -16.17 -5.69
N ASP A 120 4.37 -17.31 -6.02
CA ASP A 120 3.68 -18.60 -6.10
C ASP A 120 3.03 -18.91 -4.74
N PRO A 121 1.68 -19.01 -4.67
CA PRO A 121 0.95 -19.26 -3.42
C PRO A 121 1.29 -20.59 -2.75
N SER A 122 1.74 -21.59 -3.51
CA SER A 122 2.14 -22.90 -2.94
C SER A 122 3.32 -22.79 -1.98
N GLN A 123 4.09 -21.69 -2.06
CA GLN A 123 5.27 -21.43 -1.22
C GLN A 123 4.92 -20.66 0.07
N ILE A 124 3.65 -20.62 0.49
CA ILE A 124 3.19 -19.95 1.73
C ILE A 124 3.99 -20.37 2.96
N ASN A 125 4.31 -21.66 3.09
CA ASN A 125 5.00 -22.22 4.24
C ASN A 125 6.52 -21.95 4.21
N THR A 126 7.13 -21.98 3.03
CA THR A 126 8.59 -21.81 2.87
C THR A 126 9.01 -20.35 2.71
N LYS A 127 8.13 -19.50 2.17
CA LYS A 127 8.38 -18.09 1.88
C LYS A 127 7.35 -17.18 2.53
N ARG A 128 6.94 -17.48 3.77
CA ARG A 128 5.91 -16.75 4.53
C ARG A 128 6.09 -15.23 4.49
N ARG A 129 7.33 -14.73 4.61
CA ARG A 129 7.67 -13.29 4.51
C ARG A 129 7.14 -12.62 3.25
N CYS A 130 7.00 -13.36 2.15
CA CYS A 130 6.52 -12.84 0.88
C CYS A 130 5.01 -12.64 0.78
N PHE A 131 4.28 -12.99 1.83
CA PHE A 131 2.83 -12.81 1.94
C PHE A 131 2.45 -11.81 3.05
N LEU A 132 3.46 -11.14 3.64
CA LEU A 132 3.29 -10.18 4.72
C LEU A 132 3.32 -8.75 4.17
N PHE A 133 2.38 -7.92 4.65
CA PHE A 133 2.22 -6.52 4.28
C PHE A 133 2.14 -5.63 5.51
N ILE A 134 2.49 -4.36 5.32
CA ILE A 134 2.14 -3.26 6.23
C ILE A 134 1.15 -2.36 5.48
N LYS A 135 0.06 -2.00 6.14
CA LYS A 135 -0.93 -1.04 5.63
C LYS A 135 -0.55 0.36 6.11
N LEU A 136 -0.34 1.28 5.18
CA LEU A 136 -0.13 2.69 5.46
C LEU A 136 -1.40 3.44 5.09
N LEU A 137 -1.88 4.28 6.00
CA LEU A 137 -3.09 5.09 5.84
C LEU A 137 -2.72 6.50 5.41
N ARG A 138 -3.50 7.10 4.51
CA ARG A 138 -3.38 8.51 4.15
C ARG A 138 -4.74 9.12 3.83
N GLU A 139 -4.91 10.37 4.22
CA GLU A 139 -6.04 11.20 3.80
C GLU A 139 -5.67 12.03 2.58
N VAL A 140 -6.49 11.97 1.53
CA VAL A 140 -6.20 12.60 0.24
C VAL A 140 -7.41 13.37 -0.24
N LYS A 141 -7.20 14.61 -0.73
CA LYS A 141 -8.28 15.36 -1.37
C LYS A 141 -8.79 14.58 -2.59
N SER A 142 -10.12 14.40 -2.70
CA SER A 142 -10.75 13.68 -3.82
C SER A 142 -10.25 14.13 -5.20
N THR A 143 -9.98 15.43 -5.37
CA THR A 143 -9.43 16.01 -6.61
C THR A 143 -8.05 15.49 -7.02
N ARG A 144 -7.26 14.91 -6.10
CA ARG A 144 -5.96 14.29 -6.44
C ARG A 144 -6.13 12.87 -7.00
N LEU A 145 -7.27 12.22 -6.78
CA LEU A 145 -7.53 10.87 -7.29
C LEU A 145 -8.01 10.86 -8.75
N THR A 146 -8.30 12.02 -9.34
CA THR A 146 -8.81 12.13 -10.72
C THR A 146 -7.72 12.38 -11.77
N SER A 147 -6.51 12.79 -11.37
CA SER A 147 -5.42 13.11 -12.31
C SER A 147 -4.04 12.84 -11.70
N CYS A 148 -3.12 12.32 -12.52
CA CYS A 148 -1.73 12.08 -12.14
C CYS A 148 -0.78 13.26 -12.34
N SER A 149 -1.29 14.47 -12.52
CA SER A 149 -0.44 15.62 -12.82
C SER A 149 0.32 16.13 -11.58
N LYS A 150 1.65 16.03 -11.62
CA LYS A 150 2.70 16.72 -10.82
C LYS A 150 2.74 16.56 -9.29
N SER A 151 1.70 16.07 -8.62
CA SER A 151 1.67 15.93 -7.15
C SER A 151 2.86 15.14 -6.59
N GLU A 152 3.38 14.16 -7.33
CA GLU A 152 4.47 13.29 -6.85
C GLU A 152 5.78 14.06 -6.59
N LYS A 153 6.09 15.09 -7.38
CA LYS A 153 7.29 15.91 -7.17
C LYS A 153 7.15 16.80 -5.94
N ASP A 154 5.96 17.34 -5.72
CA ASP A 154 5.67 18.22 -4.59
C ASP A 154 5.69 17.41 -3.29
N ASP A 155 5.01 16.25 -3.26
CA ASP A 155 4.97 15.35 -2.10
C ASP A 155 6.38 14.81 -1.75
N GLN A 156 7.20 14.47 -2.76
CA GLN A 156 8.59 14.06 -2.55
C GLN A 156 9.47 15.21 -2.03
N THR A 157 9.23 16.43 -2.49
CA THR A 157 9.97 17.62 -2.02
C THR A 157 9.60 17.95 -0.57
N GLU A 158 8.32 17.84 -0.20
CA GLU A 158 7.84 18.05 1.15
C GLU A 158 8.47 17.07 2.15
N LEU A 159 8.54 15.78 1.80
CA LEU A 159 9.18 14.78 2.66
C LEU A 159 10.70 14.88 2.71
N ASP A 160 11.37 15.29 1.63
CA ASP A 160 12.79 15.62 1.68
C ASP A 160 13.03 16.83 2.60
N LEU A 161 12.16 17.84 2.53
CA LEU A 161 12.21 19.01 3.41
C LEU A 161 11.94 18.63 4.87
N GLU A 162 10.97 17.75 5.14
CA GLU A 162 10.71 17.24 6.48
C GLU A 162 11.87 16.39 6.98
N SER A 163 12.44 15.52 6.14
CA SER A 163 13.63 14.72 6.46
C SER A 163 14.85 15.60 6.77
N LYS A 164 15.00 16.73 6.05
CA LYS A 164 16.02 17.75 6.34
C LYS A 164 15.72 18.48 7.65
N ARG A 165 14.46 18.81 7.91
CA ARG A 165 14.02 19.46 9.17
C ARG A 165 14.25 18.55 10.38
N GLN A 166 13.90 17.27 10.29
CA GLN A 166 14.14 16.28 11.34
C GLN A 166 15.63 16.09 11.59
N ARG A 167 16.45 16.02 10.53
CA ARG A 167 17.93 16.00 10.66
C ARG A 167 18.46 17.25 11.36
N TYR A 168 18.00 18.44 10.95
CA TYR A 168 18.37 19.69 11.61
C TYR A 168 18.00 19.71 13.10
N LEU A 169 16.78 19.29 13.44
CA LEU A 169 16.34 19.20 14.84
C LEU A 169 17.20 18.20 15.64
N TYR A 170 17.52 17.05 15.06
CA TYR A 170 18.41 16.07 15.66
C TYR A 170 19.80 16.66 15.93
N ASP A 171 20.37 17.37 14.96
CA ASP A 171 21.69 18.00 15.10
C ASP A 171 21.69 19.08 16.20
N VAL A 172 20.65 19.92 16.27
CA VAL A 172 20.51 20.93 17.33
C VAL A 172 20.42 20.28 18.71
N VAL A 173 19.61 19.22 18.87
CA VAL A 173 19.48 18.49 20.13
C VAL A 173 20.81 17.81 20.51
N ARG A 174 21.50 17.21 19.54
CA ARG A 174 22.80 16.57 19.72
C ARG A 174 23.84 17.57 20.19
N GLU A 175 23.96 18.73 19.55
CA GLU A 175 24.91 19.77 19.96
C GLU A 175 24.59 20.36 21.34
N SER A 176 23.29 20.55 21.65
CA SER A 176 22.87 20.97 23.00
C SER A 176 23.30 19.98 24.07
N LEU A 177 23.13 18.67 23.82
CA LEU A 177 23.55 17.62 24.74
C LEU A 177 25.07 17.58 24.91
N LEU A 178 25.83 17.66 23.81
CA LEU A 178 27.29 17.67 23.83
C LEU A 178 27.83 18.88 24.61
N ASN A 179 27.21 20.05 24.48
CA ASN A 179 27.61 21.24 25.24
C ASN A 179 27.36 21.08 26.74
N ARG A 180 26.26 20.40 27.15
CA ARG A 180 26.01 20.09 28.56
C ARG A 180 27.05 19.13 29.14
N ILE A 181 27.44 18.10 28.37
CA ILE A 181 28.48 17.16 28.78
C ILE A 181 29.84 17.86 28.93
N ARG A 182 30.19 18.71 27.97
CA ARG A 182 31.43 19.51 28.01
C ARG A 182 31.47 20.49 29.18
N ALA A 183 30.33 21.04 29.61
CA ALA A 183 30.26 21.94 30.76
C ALA A 183 30.37 21.22 32.12
N THR A 184 30.27 19.90 32.14
CA THR A 184 30.39 19.06 33.36
C THR A 184 31.76 18.38 33.51
N ALA A 185 32.64 18.50 32.51
CA ALA A 185 34.01 18.01 32.53
C ALA A 185 34.98 19.16 32.80
#